data_AF-A0A8H3NDI0-F1
#
_entry.id   AF-A0A8H3NDI0-F1
#
_cell.length_a   1.000
_cell.length_b   1.000
_cell.length_c   1.000
_cell.angle_alpha   90.00
_cell.angle_beta   90.00
_cell.angle_gamma   90.00
#
_symmetry.space_group_name_H-M   'P 1'
#
loop_
_entity.id
_entity.type
_entity.pdbx_description
1 polymer ?
#
loop_
_entity_poly.entity_id
_entity_poly.type
_entity_poly.pdbx_seq_one_letter_code
_entity_poly.pdbx_strand_id
1 'polypeptide(L)'
;MPGNEHDKVSEFPWELGVYDAHCHPTDTISSISDIPRMKATTLTVMATRAEDQGLVFQIAKDLNNEKLTVQDAEMDRVLPCFGWHPWFSHIIIDDQESSSEAAQGVPDPESKKTHYQKVLTPAPEDEDFISFLPDPKPLSQFISETRERLLSFPDALVGEVGLDRAFRLPKAWTQQEAENRNGQITPGSREGRKLSPYRVHMEHQKAILKAQLRLAGELRRPVSVHSVQAHGAVFDVFKELWAGHERRVPSRRERRRRLSVEGAHAESDAEDEQVRKSLKGESPPLPYPPRICMHSYSGPVEQLKQFLNPSNPSDVYFSFSSVINFSGPSSQKVIAVIKALPEDRVLIESDLHTAGQQMDDLLEEVARQICELRGWSLQQGVQRLADNWKRFVFG
;
A
#
# COMPACT_ATOMS: atom_id res chain seq x y z
N MET A 1 -6.61 -45.98 28.98
CA MET A 1 -7.07 -44.61 28.70
C MET A 1 -5.91 -43.87 28.03
N PRO A 2 -5.84 -43.83 26.70
CA PRO A 2 -4.88 -42.94 26.05
C PRO A 2 -5.37 -41.51 26.27
N GLY A 3 -4.49 -40.67 26.84
CA GLY A 3 -4.79 -39.30 27.17
C GLY A 3 -5.06 -38.46 25.93
N ASN A 4 -6.02 -37.53 26.04
CA ASN A 4 -6.21 -36.43 25.12
C ASN A 4 -4.88 -35.67 24.97
N GLU A 5 -4.15 -35.91 23.89
CA GLU A 5 -3.31 -34.89 23.27
C GLU A 5 -4.26 -33.85 22.66
N HIS A 6 -4.79 -32.96 23.49
CA HIS A 6 -5.37 -31.72 23.00
C HIS A 6 -4.26 -30.93 22.31
N ASP A 7 -4.50 -30.58 21.05
CA ASP A 7 -3.72 -29.71 20.18
C ASP A 7 -2.90 -28.68 20.97
N LYS A 8 -1.61 -28.96 21.18
CA LYS A 8 -0.66 -27.90 21.51
C LYS A 8 -0.45 -27.12 20.22
N VAL A 9 -1.16 -26.01 20.08
CA VAL A 9 -0.88 -25.00 19.06
C VAL A 9 0.62 -24.70 19.14
N SER A 10 1.36 -25.00 18.08
CA SER A 10 2.81 -24.79 18.04
C SER A 10 3.11 -23.31 18.28
N GLU A 11 4.13 -23.00 19.09
CA GLU A 11 4.58 -21.63 19.32
C GLU A 11 4.87 -20.92 17.99
N PHE A 12 4.56 -19.62 17.92
CA PHE A 12 4.75 -18.84 16.69
C PHE A 12 6.21 -18.35 16.60
N PRO A 13 6.90 -18.57 15.48
CA PRO A 13 8.33 -18.33 15.36
C PRO A 13 8.64 -16.85 15.05
N TRP A 14 8.38 -15.96 16.00
CA TRP A 14 8.62 -14.52 15.89
C TRP A 14 10.09 -14.18 15.58
N GLU A 15 11.03 -15.04 15.98
CA GLU A 15 12.48 -14.89 15.76
C GLU A 15 12.89 -14.95 14.28
N LEU A 16 12.05 -15.48 13.40
CA LEU A 16 12.28 -15.48 11.95
C LEU A 16 12.03 -14.11 11.31
N GLY A 17 11.40 -13.21 12.06
CA GLY A 17 10.98 -11.90 11.61
C GLY A 17 9.57 -11.92 11.05
N VAL A 18 8.76 -10.97 11.52
CA VAL A 18 7.36 -10.82 11.11
C VAL A 18 7.16 -9.37 10.74
N TYR A 19 6.76 -9.14 9.50
CA TYR A 19 6.74 -7.81 8.90
C TYR A 19 5.30 -7.48 8.53
N ASP A 20 4.78 -6.41 9.13
CA ASP A 20 3.46 -5.90 8.77
C ASP A 20 3.61 -5.10 7.47
N ALA A 21 3.07 -5.60 6.37
CA ALA A 21 3.15 -4.93 5.07
C ALA A 21 2.29 -3.66 4.99
N HIS A 22 1.32 -3.49 5.90
CA HIS A 22 0.42 -2.34 5.88
C HIS A 22 -0.33 -2.14 7.21
N CYS A 23 -0.11 -1.00 7.85
CA CYS A 23 -0.85 -0.61 9.05
C CYS A 23 -1.00 0.91 9.18
N HIS A 24 -1.89 1.33 10.09
CA HIS A 24 -2.20 2.74 10.35
C HIS A 24 -2.10 3.11 11.85
N PRO A 25 -1.03 2.76 12.59
CA PRO A 25 -0.94 3.05 14.02
C PRO A 25 -1.01 4.54 14.36
N THR A 26 -0.74 5.43 13.39
CA THR A 26 -0.89 6.88 13.55
C THR A 26 -2.34 7.35 13.53
N ASP A 27 -3.33 6.49 13.25
CA ASP A 27 -4.75 6.83 13.41
C ASP A 27 -5.16 6.89 14.89
N THR A 28 -4.51 6.10 15.75
CA THR A 28 -4.64 6.16 17.21
C THR A 28 -3.31 6.54 17.84
N ILE A 29 -3.04 7.85 17.94
CA ILE A 29 -1.76 8.40 18.42
C ILE A 29 -1.36 7.84 19.79
N SER A 30 -2.34 7.59 20.67
CA SER A 30 -2.09 7.06 22.01
C SER A 30 -1.48 5.65 22.02
N SER A 31 -1.54 4.91 20.90
CA SER A 31 -0.98 3.56 20.79
C SER A 31 0.46 3.53 20.31
N ILE A 32 1.00 4.65 19.79
CA ILE A 32 2.36 4.70 19.20
C ILE A 32 3.43 4.27 20.22
N SER A 33 3.23 4.55 21.50
CA SER A 33 4.17 4.14 22.57
C SER A 33 4.28 2.63 22.77
N ASP A 34 3.37 1.84 22.19
CA ASP A 34 3.41 0.38 22.27
C ASP A 34 4.30 -0.25 21.19
N ILE A 35 4.58 0.46 20.10
CA ILE A 35 5.38 -0.04 18.97
C ILE A 35 6.72 -0.65 19.39
N PRO A 36 7.53 -0.04 20.28
CA PRO A 36 8.81 -0.63 20.69
C PRO A 36 8.70 -1.99 21.39
N ARG A 37 7.54 -2.29 21.99
CA ARG A 37 7.28 -3.52 22.75
C ARG A 37 6.61 -4.60 21.91
N MET A 38 6.25 -4.30 20.66
CA MET A 38 5.61 -5.26 19.78
C MET A 38 6.58 -6.35 19.32
N LYS A 39 6.03 -7.53 19.05
CA LYS A 39 6.76 -8.69 18.54
C LYS A 39 7.05 -8.57 17.04
N ALA A 40 6.16 -7.95 16.27
CA ALA A 40 6.38 -7.70 14.85
C ALA A 40 7.65 -6.88 14.61
N THR A 41 8.57 -7.38 13.78
CA THR A 41 9.89 -6.80 13.52
C THR A 41 9.80 -5.40 12.94
N THR A 42 9.04 -5.23 11.87
CA THR A 42 8.89 -3.94 11.19
C THR A 42 7.43 -3.70 10.88
N LEU A 43 6.98 -2.47 11.15
CA LEU A 43 5.66 -1.97 10.78
C LEU A 43 5.79 -1.08 9.56
N THR A 44 5.14 -1.45 8.46
CA THR A 44 5.02 -0.59 7.27
C THR A 44 3.86 0.37 7.47
N VAL A 45 4.17 1.60 7.92
CA VAL A 45 3.19 2.55 8.42
C VAL A 45 2.77 3.53 7.32
N MET A 46 1.48 3.50 6.98
CA MET A 46 0.92 4.30 5.90
C MET A 46 0.46 5.67 6.36
N ALA A 47 0.92 6.72 5.67
CA ALA A 47 0.24 8.00 5.68
C ALA A 47 -0.90 7.96 4.65
N THR A 48 -2.07 8.46 5.02
CA THR A 48 -3.31 8.37 4.21
C THR A 48 -3.85 9.74 3.80
N ARG A 49 -3.59 10.77 4.61
CA ARG A 49 -4.20 12.11 4.53
C ARG A 49 -3.23 13.19 4.97
N ALA A 50 -3.64 14.45 5.09
CA ALA A 50 -2.73 15.54 5.48
C ALA A 50 -2.24 15.38 6.93
N GLU A 51 -3.17 15.02 7.80
CA GLU A 51 -3.01 15.04 9.25
C GLU A 51 -2.01 14.00 9.75
N ASP A 52 -1.83 12.90 9.02
CA ASP A 52 -0.92 11.81 9.40
C ASP A 52 0.45 11.85 8.71
N GLN A 53 0.66 12.62 7.63
CA GLN A 53 1.99 12.70 6.97
C GLN A 53 3.11 13.08 7.94
N GLY A 54 2.85 14.09 8.77
CA GLY A 54 3.82 14.56 9.77
C GLY A 54 4.01 13.58 10.92
N LEU A 55 2.95 12.88 11.32
CA LEU A 55 2.99 11.86 12.36
C LEU A 55 3.83 10.67 11.91
N VAL A 56 3.57 10.14 10.71
CA VAL A 56 4.33 9.03 10.12
C VAL A 56 5.81 9.38 10.00
N PHE A 57 6.12 10.61 9.54
CA PHE A 57 7.49 11.11 9.49
C PHE A 57 8.13 11.12 10.89
N GLN A 58 7.43 11.65 11.89
CA GLN A 58 7.96 11.82 13.24
C GLN A 58 8.19 10.47 13.93
N ILE A 59 7.25 9.52 13.83
CA ILE A 59 7.42 8.20 14.47
C ILE A 59 8.58 7.41 13.85
N ALA A 60 8.80 7.52 12.54
CA ALA A 60 9.92 6.86 11.89
C ALA A 60 11.24 7.45 12.36
N LYS A 61 11.31 8.79 12.50
CA LYS A 61 12.50 9.47 13.04
C LYS A 61 12.78 9.09 14.50
N ASP A 62 11.76 8.95 15.32
CA ASP A 62 11.92 8.69 16.75
C ASP A 62 12.22 7.23 17.06
N LEU A 63 11.61 6.29 16.32
CA LEU A 63 11.67 4.87 16.62
C LEU A 63 12.73 4.08 15.84
N ASN A 64 13.34 4.67 14.81
CA ASN A 64 14.40 4.02 14.01
C ASN A 64 15.83 4.36 14.46
N ASN A 65 15.98 4.98 15.64
CA ASN A 65 17.29 5.29 16.20
C ASN A 65 18.07 4.02 16.62
N GLU A 66 17.35 2.99 17.07
CA GLU A 66 17.90 1.67 17.40
C GLU A 66 17.37 0.65 16.41
N LYS A 67 18.29 -0.01 15.71
CA LYS A 67 17.97 -1.08 14.75
C LYS A 67 17.74 -2.40 15.49
N LEU A 68 16.90 -3.25 14.90
CA LEU A 68 16.65 -4.60 15.39
C LEU A 68 17.46 -5.59 14.56
N THR A 69 18.24 -6.43 15.24
CA THR A 69 18.93 -7.54 14.57
C THR A 69 17.99 -8.74 14.47
N VAL A 70 17.62 -9.12 13.26
CA VAL A 70 16.85 -10.34 12.98
C VAL A 70 17.58 -11.15 11.91
N GLN A 71 17.98 -12.38 12.24
CA GLN A 71 18.70 -13.28 11.33
C GLN A 71 19.91 -12.59 10.65
N ASP A 72 20.76 -11.94 11.45
CA ASP A 72 21.96 -11.20 11.02
C ASP A 72 21.70 -9.96 10.13
N ALA A 73 20.44 -9.52 10.00
CA ALA A 73 20.06 -8.29 9.31
C ALA A 73 19.53 -7.23 10.27
N GLU A 74 19.99 -5.99 10.09
CA GLU A 74 19.51 -4.82 10.82
C GLU A 74 18.23 -4.28 10.18
N MET A 75 17.16 -4.19 10.96
CA MET A 75 15.85 -3.74 10.51
C MET A 75 15.39 -2.53 11.30
N ASP A 76 14.72 -1.60 10.60
CA ASP A 76 13.97 -0.54 11.24
C ASP A 76 12.68 -1.07 11.86
N ARG A 77 12.29 -0.48 13.00
CA ARG A 77 11.00 -0.79 13.61
C ARG A 77 9.84 -0.24 12.77
N VAL A 78 10.04 0.93 12.16
CA VAL A 78 9.02 1.61 11.35
C VAL A 78 9.55 1.85 9.94
N LEU A 79 8.84 1.33 8.95
CA LEU A 79 9.04 1.67 7.55
C LEU A 79 7.98 2.70 7.15
N PRO A 80 8.30 4.01 7.06
CA PRO A 80 7.29 5.01 6.75
C PRO A 80 6.90 4.96 5.27
N CYS A 81 5.61 5.14 5.01
CA CYS A 81 5.07 5.29 3.67
C CYS A 81 4.38 6.64 3.53
N PHE A 82 4.66 7.34 2.44
CA PHE A 82 4.06 8.64 2.16
C PHE A 82 3.24 8.57 0.89
N GLY A 83 1.96 8.91 1.00
CA GLY A 83 1.01 8.84 -0.08
C GLY A 83 -0.32 9.45 0.35
N TRP A 84 -1.20 9.65 -0.63
CA TRP A 84 -2.54 10.15 -0.42
C TRP A 84 -3.57 9.16 -0.94
N HIS A 85 -4.40 8.75 0.00
CA HIS A 85 -5.43 7.76 -0.21
C HIS A 85 -6.52 8.33 -1.13
N PRO A 86 -7.14 7.53 -2.02
CA PRO A 86 -8.20 7.99 -2.93
C PRO A 86 -9.38 8.67 -2.25
N TRP A 87 -9.64 8.37 -0.97
CA TRP A 87 -10.69 9.04 -0.19
C TRP A 87 -10.48 10.55 -0.09
N PHE A 88 -9.23 10.99 -0.06
CA PHE A 88 -8.84 12.39 0.09
C PHE A 88 -8.46 13.05 -1.24
N SER A 89 -8.53 12.32 -2.36
CA SER A 89 -8.23 12.86 -3.70
C SER A 89 -9.07 14.09 -4.08
N HIS A 90 -10.26 14.26 -3.48
CA HIS A 90 -11.11 15.43 -3.68
C HIS A 90 -10.46 16.74 -3.24
N ILE A 91 -9.51 16.73 -2.31
CA ILE A 91 -8.86 17.97 -1.85
C ILE A 91 -7.64 18.35 -2.70
N ILE A 92 -7.35 17.61 -3.78
CA ILE A 92 -6.17 17.85 -4.61
C ILE A 92 -6.63 18.42 -5.96
N ILE A 93 -6.11 19.58 -6.33
CA ILE A 93 -6.28 20.18 -7.67
C ILE A 93 -5.21 19.60 -8.60
N ASP A 94 -5.64 19.07 -9.73
CA ASP A 94 -4.73 18.70 -10.81
C ASP A 94 -4.31 19.95 -11.59
N ASP A 95 -3.15 20.49 -11.22
CA ASP A 95 -2.52 21.67 -11.81
C ASP A 95 -1.50 21.33 -12.90
N GLN A 96 -1.38 20.05 -13.27
CA GLN A 96 -0.43 19.59 -14.29
C GLN A 96 -0.91 19.85 -15.72
N GLU A 97 -2.23 19.92 -15.94
CA GLU A 97 -2.81 20.27 -17.25
C GLU A 97 -2.81 21.79 -17.52
N SER A 98 -2.72 22.60 -16.48
CA SER A 98 -2.73 24.06 -16.58
C SER A 98 -1.31 24.63 -16.59
N SER A 99 -0.67 24.67 -17.76
CA SER A 99 0.51 25.49 -18.02
C SER A 99 0.20 26.99 -18.11
N SER A 100 -0.70 27.48 -17.26
CA SER A 100 -1.08 28.89 -17.21
C SER A 100 -0.75 29.48 -15.84
N GLU A 101 -0.41 30.77 -15.86
CA GLU A 101 0.12 31.61 -14.79
C GLU A 101 -0.78 31.75 -13.52
N ALA A 102 -1.77 30.87 -13.35
CA ALA A 102 -2.70 30.84 -12.22
C ALA A 102 -2.14 30.16 -10.95
N ALA A 103 -0.97 29.51 -11.04
CA ALA A 103 -0.36 28.74 -9.93
C ALA A 103 0.22 29.59 -8.77
N GLN A 104 0.04 30.92 -8.78
CA GLN A 104 0.48 31.82 -7.71
C GLN A 104 -0.67 32.65 -7.09
N GLY A 105 -1.92 32.24 -7.31
CA GLY A 105 -3.11 32.90 -6.73
C GLY A 105 -3.46 32.41 -5.33
N VAL A 106 -3.87 33.35 -4.47
CA VAL A 106 -4.52 33.09 -3.17
C VAL A 106 -5.74 32.18 -3.36
N PRO A 107 -6.08 31.28 -2.41
CA PRO A 107 -7.32 30.52 -2.44
C PRO A 107 -8.53 31.47 -2.60
N ASP A 108 -9.17 31.42 -3.76
CA ASP A 108 -10.40 32.16 -4.03
C ASP A 108 -11.60 31.24 -3.73
N PRO A 109 -12.61 31.66 -2.96
CA PRO A 109 -13.85 30.91 -2.75
C PRO A 109 -14.49 30.37 -4.04
N GLU A 110 -14.41 31.14 -5.14
CA GLU A 110 -14.91 30.68 -6.45
C GLU A 110 -14.07 29.53 -7.03
N SER A 111 -12.76 29.53 -6.79
CA SER A 111 -11.86 28.44 -7.19
C SER A 111 -12.17 27.14 -6.43
N LYS A 112 -12.43 27.23 -5.12
CA LYS A 112 -12.84 26.08 -4.29
C LYS A 112 -14.14 25.46 -4.77
N LYS A 113 -15.17 26.29 -4.99
CA LYS A 113 -16.49 25.84 -5.49
C LYS A 113 -16.36 25.16 -6.85
N THR A 114 -15.67 25.81 -7.79
CA THR A 114 -15.42 25.29 -9.13
C THR A 114 -14.71 23.93 -9.09
N HIS A 115 -13.68 23.81 -8.24
CA HIS A 115 -12.95 22.56 -8.07
C HIS A 115 -13.86 21.42 -7.60
N TYR A 116 -14.59 21.61 -6.49
CA TYR A 116 -15.46 20.57 -5.95
C TYR A 116 -16.62 20.19 -6.87
N GLN A 117 -17.16 21.16 -7.62
CA GLN A 117 -18.17 20.90 -8.66
C GLN A 117 -17.62 20.06 -9.81
N LYS A 118 -16.34 20.25 -10.17
CA LYS A 118 -15.67 19.49 -11.24
C LYS A 118 -15.30 18.06 -10.82
N VAL A 119 -14.79 17.88 -9.60
CA VAL A 119 -14.20 16.59 -9.19
C VAL A 119 -15.17 15.66 -8.47
N LEU A 120 -16.31 16.15 -7.99
CA LEU A 120 -17.32 15.34 -7.30
C LEU A 120 -18.48 14.96 -8.21
N THR A 121 -19.02 13.75 -7.99
CA THR A 121 -20.18 13.20 -8.68
C THR A 121 -21.23 12.68 -7.68
N PRO A 122 -22.51 13.09 -7.80
CA PRO A 122 -22.99 14.18 -8.66
C PRO A 122 -22.33 15.53 -8.29
N ALA A 123 -22.35 16.51 -9.19
CA ALA A 123 -21.79 17.82 -8.89
C ALA A 123 -22.56 18.47 -7.72
N PRO A 124 -21.90 18.91 -6.64
CA PRO A 124 -22.57 19.56 -5.52
C PRO A 124 -23.15 20.93 -5.89
N GLU A 125 -24.44 21.10 -5.60
CA GLU A 125 -25.14 22.39 -5.61
C GLU A 125 -25.30 22.97 -4.19
N ASP A 126 -25.07 22.16 -3.16
CA ASP A 126 -25.14 22.51 -1.75
C ASP A 126 -23.91 23.34 -1.33
N GLU A 127 -24.10 24.65 -1.16
CA GLU A 127 -23.03 25.59 -0.78
C GLU A 127 -22.51 25.36 0.64
N ASP A 128 -23.36 24.89 1.57
CA ASP A 128 -22.97 24.56 2.93
C ASP A 128 -22.03 23.34 2.94
N PHE A 129 -22.33 22.34 2.10
CA PHE A 129 -21.45 21.19 1.93
C PHE A 129 -20.08 21.58 1.38
N ILE A 130 -20.03 22.41 0.33
CA ILE A 130 -18.77 22.87 -0.28
C ILE A 130 -17.95 23.72 0.72
N SER A 131 -18.62 24.59 1.47
CA SER A 131 -17.98 25.46 2.46
C SER A 131 -17.32 24.65 3.59
N PHE A 132 -17.91 23.50 3.97
CA PHE A 132 -17.36 22.57 4.95
C PHE A 132 -16.10 21.83 4.47
N LEU A 133 -15.95 21.58 3.16
CA LEU A 133 -14.79 20.86 2.66
C LEU A 133 -13.50 21.67 2.84
N PRO A 134 -12.32 21.02 2.97
CA PRO A 134 -11.05 21.74 3.08
C PRO A 134 -10.75 22.61 1.87
N ASP A 135 -9.81 23.55 1.99
CA ASP A 135 -9.29 24.24 0.82
C ASP A 135 -8.41 23.30 0.00
N PRO A 136 -8.60 23.23 -1.32
CA PRO A 136 -7.87 22.28 -2.12
C PRO A 136 -6.42 22.71 -2.32
N LYS A 137 -5.53 21.70 -2.44
CA LYS A 137 -4.09 21.87 -2.57
C LYS A 137 -3.61 21.48 -3.97
N PRO A 138 -2.66 22.22 -4.58
CA PRO A 138 -2.10 21.85 -5.88
C PRO A 138 -1.37 20.49 -5.85
N LEU A 139 -1.56 19.69 -6.90
CA LEU A 139 -0.92 18.39 -7.06
C LEU A 139 0.60 18.51 -7.15
N SER A 140 1.12 19.54 -7.82
CA SER A 140 2.57 19.84 -7.88
C SER A 140 3.20 19.98 -6.49
N GLN A 141 2.58 20.80 -5.63
CA GLN A 141 3.01 20.99 -4.24
C GLN A 141 2.94 19.67 -3.47
N PHE A 142 1.85 18.91 -3.64
CA PHE A 142 1.71 17.61 -2.99
C PHE A 142 2.84 16.63 -3.36
N ILE A 143 3.16 16.52 -4.66
CA ILE A 143 4.23 15.65 -5.15
C ILE A 143 5.60 16.13 -4.63
N SER A 144 5.83 17.44 -4.56
CA SER A 144 7.08 18.00 -4.01
C SER A 144 7.28 17.63 -2.55
N GLU A 145 6.27 17.84 -1.70
CA GLU A 145 6.35 17.52 -0.28
C GLU A 145 6.49 16.01 -0.02
N THR A 146 5.83 15.18 -0.85
CA THR A 146 5.98 13.71 -0.76
C THR A 146 7.39 13.30 -1.13
N ARG A 147 7.98 13.89 -2.18
CA ARG A 147 9.37 13.66 -2.57
C ARG A 147 10.34 13.98 -1.43
N GLU A 148 10.19 15.12 -0.78
CA GLU A 148 11.07 15.53 0.33
C GLU A 148 11.07 14.50 1.47
N ARG A 149 9.89 13.98 1.83
CA ARG A 149 9.77 12.93 2.85
C ARG A 149 10.41 11.62 2.41
N LEU A 150 10.19 11.18 1.17
CA LEU A 150 10.81 9.97 0.60
C LEU A 150 12.34 10.07 0.48
N LEU A 151 12.89 11.26 0.30
CA LEU A 151 14.33 11.49 0.28
C LEU A 151 14.94 11.50 1.69
N SER A 152 14.15 11.85 2.71
CA SER A 152 14.57 11.80 4.11
C SER A 152 14.70 10.37 4.64
N PHE A 153 14.01 9.41 4.03
CA PHE A 153 14.02 8.01 4.41
C PHE A 153 14.34 7.12 3.19
N PRO A 154 15.59 6.66 3.04
CA PRO A 154 16.05 5.95 1.85
C PRO A 154 15.30 4.66 1.52
N ASP A 155 14.60 4.04 2.46
CA ASP A 155 13.82 2.81 2.22
C ASP A 155 12.30 3.05 2.20
N ALA A 156 11.84 4.28 2.42
CA ALA A 156 10.42 4.62 2.49
C ALA A 156 9.66 4.27 1.20
N LEU A 157 8.39 3.88 1.37
CA LEU A 157 7.50 3.52 0.28
C LEU A 157 6.57 4.68 -0.09
N VAL A 158 5.97 4.58 -1.27
CA VAL A 158 4.79 5.39 -1.59
C VAL A 158 3.54 4.62 -1.17
N GLY A 159 2.71 5.22 -0.33
CA GLY A 159 1.52 4.56 0.19
C GLY A 159 0.92 5.33 1.37
N GLU A 160 -0.38 5.23 1.62
CA GLU A 160 -1.34 4.45 0.84
C GLU A 160 -1.90 5.27 -0.35
N VAL A 161 -1.86 4.72 -1.56
CA VAL A 161 -2.36 5.37 -2.79
C VAL A 161 -3.28 4.41 -3.52
N GLY A 162 -4.19 4.86 -4.39
CA GLY A 162 -4.99 3.90 -5.15
C GLY A 162 -6.27 4.45 -5.72
N LEU A 163 -7.24 3.57 -5.95
CA LEU A 163 -8.58 3.89 -6.45
C LEU A 163 -9.66 3.26 -5.56
N ASP A 164 -10.70 4.04 -5.24
CA ASP A 164 -11.88 3.57 -4.51
C ASP A 164 -13.16 4.05 -5.20
N ARG A 165 -13.88 3.10 -5.79
CA ARG A 165 -15.17 3.40 -6.46
C ARG A 165 -16.33 3.50 -5.48
N ALA A 166 -16.23 2.87 -4.31
CA ALA A 166 -17.33 2.72 -3.36
C ALA A 166 -17.41 3.88 -2.36
N PHE A 167 -16.27 4.52 -2.07
CA PHE A 167 -16.18 5.58 -1.09
C PHE A 167 -17.08 6.77 -1.43
N ARG A 168 -17.71 7.32 -0.38
CA ARG A 168 -18.49 8.57 -0.40
C ARG A 168 -17.93 9.49 0.65
N LEU A 169 -17.91 10.80 0.37
CA LEU A 169 -17.39 11.78 1.31
C LEU A 169 -18.27 11.84 2.56
N PRO A 170 -17.70 11.98 3.78
CA PRO A 170 -18.48 12.18 4.98
C PRO A 170 -19.19 13.55 4.96
N LYS A 171 -20.32 13.65 5.66
CA LYS A 171 -20.99 14.92 5.92
C LYS A 171 -20.22 15.76 6.94
N ALA A 172 -20.61 17.03 7.04
CA ALA A 172 -20.17 17.92 8.11
C ALA A 172 -20.49 17.32 9.49
N TRP A 173 -19.62 17.61 10.45
CA TRP A 173 -19.87 17.31 11.86
C TRP A 173 -21.10 18.05 12.34
N THR A 174 -21.99 17.37 13.06
CA THR A 174 -22.94 18.07 13.93
C THR A 174 -22.22 18.60 15.16
N GLN A 175 -22.77 19.63 15.79
CA GLN A 175 -22.18 20.21 17.01
C GLN A 175 -21.96 19.14 18.10
N GLN A 176 -22.95 18.27 18.30
CA GLN A 176 -22.87 17.18 19.27
C GLN A 176 -21.78 16.14 18.92
N GLU A 177 -21.62 15.79 17.65
CA GLU A 177 -20.56 14.85 17.24
C GLU A 177 -19.17 15.47 17.41
N ALA A 178 -19.01 16.77 17.16
CA ALA A 178 -17.75 17.49 17.35
C ALA A 178 -17.35 17.55 18.85
N GLU A 179 -18.32 17.80 19.73
CA GLU A 179 -18.08 17.87 21.19
C GLU A 179 -17.73 16.50 21.81
N ASN A 180 -18.23 15.40 21.23
CA ASN A 180 -17.99 14.03 21.73
C ASN A 180 -16.85 13.30 21.00
N ARG A 181 -16.05 14.03 20.22
CA ARG A 181 -14.99 13.44 19.41
C ARG A 181 -13.88 12.86 20.30
N ASN A 182 -13.39 11.67 19.97
CA ASN A 182 -12.31 11.04 20.73
C ASN A 182 -10.97 11.74 20.43
N GLY A 183 -10.43 12.45 21.42
CA GLY A 183 -9.15 13.16 21.30
C GLY A 183 -7.92 12.27 21.08
N GLN A 184 -8.06 10.94 21.20
CA GLN A 184 -6.98 9.99 20.91
C GLN A 184 -6.86 9.65 19.42
N ILE A 185 -7.88 9.98 18.61
CA ILE A 185 -7.92 9.68 17.19
C ILE A 185 -7.36 10.86 16.39
N THR A 186 -6.47 10.56 15.45
CA THR A 186 -5.93 11.57 14.53
C THR A 186 -7.04 12.18 13.69
N PRO A 187 -7.17 13.52 13.65
CA PRO A 187 -8.21 14.18 12.87
C PRO A 187 -8.23 13.80 11.38
N GLY A 188 -9.38 13.98 10.75
CA GLY A 188 -9.55 13.81 9.30
C GLY A 188 -10.14 12.46 8.88
N SER A 189 -10.19 11.46 9.76
CA SER A 189 -10.84 10.17 9.45
C SER A 189 -12.37 10.28 9.47
N ARG A 190 -13.08 9.20 9.09
CA ARG A 190 -14.55 9.22 9.05
C ARG A 190 -15.17 9.40 10.44
N GLU A 191 -14.58 8.79 11.46
CA GLU A 191 -15.04 8.86 12.86
C GLU A 191 -16.55 8.63 13.03
N GLY A 192 -17.11 7.68 12.26
CA GLY A 192 -18.54 7.34 12.32
C GLY A 192 -19.49 8.32 11.62
N ARG A 193 -19.00 9.43 11.05
CA ARG A 193 -19.82 10.41 10.32
C ARG A 193 -20.66 9.76 9.22
N LYS A 194 -21.89 10.27 9.08
CA LYS A 194 -22.80 9.87 8.00
C LYS A 194 -22.19 10.22 6.64
N LEU A 195 -22.40 9.35 5.66
CA LEU A 195 -21.90 9.56 4.31
C LEU A 195 -22.84 10.48 3.51
N SER A 196 -22.25 11.39 2.74
CA SER A 196 -22.91 12.21 1.72
C SER A 196 -23.21 11.35 0.47
N PRO A 197 -23.96 11.85 -0.52
CA PRO A 197 -24.12 11.16 -1.81
C PRO A 197 -22.88 11.30 -2.70
N TYR A 198 -21.96 12.22 -2.39
CA TYR A 198 -20.87 12.62 -3.27
C TYR A 198 -19.71 11.64 -3.27
N ARG A 199 -19.19 11.36 -4.47
CA ARG A 199 -17.98 10.57 -4.71
C ARG A 199 -17.00 11.37 -5.55
N VAL A 200 -15.73 11.02 -5.51
CA VAL A 200 -14.76 11.59 -6.44
C VAL A 200 -14.90 10.92 -7.81
N HIS A 201 -14.88 11.69 -8.88
CA HIS A 201 -14.81 11.18 -10.24
C HIS A 201 -13.60 10.23 -10.41
N MET A 202 -13.83 9.08 -11.03
CA MET A 202 -12.80 8.06 -11.22
C MET A 202 -11.60 8.59 -12.00
N GLU A 203 -11.83 9.42 -13.02
CA GLU A 203 -10.74 10.02 -13.81
C GLU A 203 -9.86 10.96 -12.96
N HIS A 204 -10.45 11.69 -12.01
CA HIS A 204 -9.68 12.52 -11.07
C HIS A 204 -8.83 11.66 -10.12
N GLN A 205 -9.40 10.57 -9.58
CA GLN A 205 -8.61 9.62 -8.79
C GLN A 205 -7.45 9.01 -9.59
N LYS A 206 -7.67 8.64 -10.86
CA LYS A 206 -6.62 8.11 -11.74
C LYS A 206 -5.52 9.13 -12.02
N ALA A 207 -5.85 10.40 -12.22
CA ALA A 207 -4.86 11.45 -12.44
C ALA A 207 -3.90 11.58 -11.26
N ILE A 208 -4.45 11.67 -10.05
CA ILE A 208 -3.68 11.74 -8.79
C ILE A 208 -2.86 10.47 -8.56
N LEU A 209 -3.46 9.29 -8.78
CA LEU A 209 -2.75 8.02 -8.66
C LEU A 209 -1.55 7.96 -9.62
N LYS A 210 -1.73 8.36 -10.89
CA LYS A 210 -0.64 8.39 -11.88
C LYS A 210 0.52 9.27 -11.46
N ALA A 211 0.26 10.44 -10.90
CA ALA A 211 1.32 11.32 -10.40
C ALA A 211 2.12 10.68 -9.26
N GLN A 212 1.44 10.02 -8.31
CA GLN A 212 2.08 9.31 -7.20
C GLN A 212 2.91 8.10 -7.65
N LEU A 213 2.40 7.33 -8.61
CA LEU A 213 3.11 6.18 -9.18
C LEU A 213 4.34 6.59 -9.99
N ARG A 214 4.29 7.73 -10.69
CA ARG A 214 5.46 8.29 -11.38
C ARG A 214 6.53 8.74 -10.40
N LEU A 215 6.16 9.42 -9.33
CA LEU A 215 7.10 9.77 -8.25
C LEU A 215 7.77 8.51 -7.68
N ALA A 216 7.00 7.45 -7.44
CA ALA A 216 7.54 6.17 -6.99
C ALA A 216 8.50 5.55 -8.01
N GLY A 217 8.18 5.59 -9.31
CA GLY A 217 9.06 5.09 -10.36
C GLY A 217 10.37 5.89 -10.50
N GLU A 218 10.28 7.22 -10.41
CA GLU A 218 11.44 8.12 -10.45
C GLU A 218 12.42 7.84 -9.30
N LEU A 219 11.89 7.66 -8.09
CA LEU A 219 12.67 7.37 -6.88
C LEU A 219 12.88 5.86 -6.65
N ARG A 220 12.40 5.00 -7.57
CA ARG A 220 12.43 3.54 -7.46
C ARG A 220 11.86 2.99 -6.15
N ARG A 221 10.80 3.62 -5.64
CA ARG A 221 10.11 3.18 -4.41
C ARG A 221 9.10 2.08 -4.71
N PRO A 222 9.01 1.06 -3.84
CA PRO A 222 7.83 0.20 -3.83
C PRO A 222 6.58 1.01 -3.48
N VAL A 223 5.42 0.50 -3.86
CA VAL A 223 4.13 1.16 -3.64
C VAL A 223 3.15 0.22 -2.97
N SER A 224 2.42 0.71 -1.97
CA SER A 224 1.23 0.05 -1.41
C SER A 224 -0.04 0.66 -2.03
N VAL A 225 -0.85 -0.17 -2.70
CA VAL A 225 -1.96 0.26 -3.54
C VAL A 225 -3.32 -0.20 -3.01
N HIS A 226 -4.16 0.76 -2.63
CA HIS A 226 -5.58 0.58 -2.35
C HIS A 226 -6.38 0.30 -3.62
N SER A 227 -7.29 -0.66 -3.55
CA SER A 227 -8.18 -0.93 -4.67
C SER A 227 -9.51 -1.52 -4.22
N VAL A 228 -10.56 -0.69 -4.14
CA VAL A 228 -11.91 -1.15 -3.78
C VAL A 228 -12.87 -0.95 -4.95
N GLN A 229 -13.42 -2.08 -5.44
CA GLN A 229 -14.31 -2.13 -6.61
C GLN A 229 -13.73 -1.47 -7.87
N ALA A 230 -12.39 -1.35 -7.94
CA ALA A 230 -11.66 -0.62 -8.97
C ALA A 230 -10.45 -1.39 -9.53
N HIS A 231 -10.26 -2.68 -9.21
CA HIS A 231 -9.06 -3.45 -9.58
C HIS A 231 -8.71 -3.40 -11.08
N GLY A 232 -9.71 -3.48 -11.95
CA GLY A 232 -9.50 -3.35 -13.40
C GLY A 232 -9.02 -1.95 -13.79
N ALA A 233 -9.57 -0.90 -13.19
CA ALA A 233 -9.14 0.48 -13.43
C ALA A 233 -7.72 0.75 -12.88
N VAL A 234 -7.36 0.12 -11.77
CA VAL A 234 -5.98 0.17 -11.24
C VAL A 234 -5.03 -0.51 -12.22
N PHE A 235 -5.39 -1.69 -12.73
CA PHE A 235 -4.59 -2.39 -13.74
C PHE A 235 -4.44 -1.57 -15.03
N ASP A 236 -5.50 -0.90 -15.49
CA ASP A 236 -5.43 -0.01 -16.65
C ASP A 236 -4.43 1.12 -16.44
N VAL A 237 -4.40 1.75 -15.26
CA VAL A 237 -3.40 2.76 -14.89
C VAL A 237 -1.99 2.17 -14.93
N PHE A 238 -1.77 0.98 -14.37
CA PHE A 238 -0.46 0.33 -14.43
C PHE A 238 -0.03 0.06 -15.87
N LYS A 239 -0.94 -0.48 -16.68
CA LYS A 239 -0.69 -0.77 -18.09
C LYS A 239 -0.35 0.50 -18.89
N GLU A 240 -1.00 1.62 -18.61
CA GLU A 240 -0.65 2.93 -19.20
C GLU A 240 0.80 3.31 -18.85
N LEU A 241 1.22 3.13 -17.60
CA LEU A 241 2.59 3.48 -17.15
C LEU A 241 3.66 2.48 -17.62
N TRP A 242 3.28 1.22 -17.82
CA TRP A 242 4.17 0.16 -18.31
C TRP A 242 4.41 0.19 -19.82
N ALA A 243 3.58 0.92 -20.57
CA ALA A 243 3.63 0.93 -22.02
C ALA A 243 5.03 1.31 -22.55
N GLY A 244 5.63 0.42 -23.34
CA GLY A 244 6.97 0.60 -23.91
C GLY A 244 8.11 0.08 -23.02
N HIS A 245 7.79 -0.45 -21.85
CA HIS A 245 8.76 -1.00 -20.89
C HIS A 245 8.56 -2.50 -20.61
N GLU A 246 7.73 -3.18 -21.40
CA GLU A 246 7.40 -4.59 -21.18
C GLU A 246 8.64 -5.49 -21.24
N ARG A 247 8.73 -6.43 -20.30
CA ARG A 247 9.79 -7.45 -20.26
C ARG A 247 9.63 -8.37 -21.47
N ARG A 248 10.76 -8.70 -22.12
CA ARG A 248 10.76 -9.70 -23.19
C ARG A 248 10.39 -11.07 -22.62
N VAL A 249 9.27 -11.62 -23.07
CA VAL A 249 8.85 -12.97 -22.69
C VAL A 249 9.39 -13.96 -23.73
N PRO A 250 10.31 -14.88 -23.37
CA PRO A 250 10.81 -15.88 -24.31
C PRO A 250 9.66 -16.78 -24.77
N SER A 251 9.61 -17.04 -26.08
CA SER A 251 8.60 -17.90 -26.69
C SER A 251 8.66 -19.33 -26.13
N ARG A 252 7.55 -20.09 -26.22
CA ARG A 252 7.52 -21.50 -25.77
C ARG A 252 8.61 -22.35 -26.45
N ARG A 253 8.96 -22.03 -27.70
CA ARG A 253 10.02 -22.71 -28.47
C ARG A 253 11.42 -22.37 -27.92
N GLU A 254 11.68 -21.11 -27.60
CA GLU A 254 12.93 -20.68 -26.95
C GLU A 254 13.09 -21.28 -25.55
N ARG A 255 12.02 -21.30 -24.74
CA ARG A 255 12.03 -21.94 -23.41
C ARG A 255 12.36 -23.43 -23.49
N ARG A 256 11.74 -24.16 -24.43
CA ARG A 256 11.98 -25.59 -24.64
C ARG A 256 13.41 -25.87 -25.10
N ARG A 257 13.99 -24.98 -25.90
CA ARG A 257 15.39 -25.06 -26.35
C ARG A 257 16.38 -24.77 -25.21
N ARG A 258 16.10 -23.79 -24.34
CA ARG A 258 16.92 -23.50 -23.15
C ARG A 258 16.94 -24.67 -22.17
N LEU A 259 15.79 -25.31 -21.92
CA LEU A 259 15.70 -26.50 -21.07
C LEU A 259 16.43 -27.74 -21.64
N SER A 260 16.76 -27.75 -22.94
CA SER A 260 17.46 -28.86 -23.60
C SER A 260 18.99 -28.71 -23.66
N VAL A 261 19.54 -27.61 -23.13
CA VAL A 261 21.00 -27.38 -23.09
C VAL A 261 21.47 -27.57 -21.64
N GLU A 262 22.34 -28.54 -21.41
CA GLU A 262 23.02 -28.74 -20.12
C GLU A 262 23.82 -27.47 -19.76
N GLY A 263 23.46 -26.82 -18.64
CA GLY A 263 24.11 -25.59 -18.16
C GLY A 263 23.32 -24.27 -18.34
N ALA A 264 22.16 -24.29 -19.02
CA ALA A 264 21.41 -23.06 -19.32
C ALA A 264 20.85 -22.27 -18.12
N HIS A 265 20.77 -22.90 -16.94
CA HIS A 265 20.37 -22.21 -15.69
C HIS A 265 21.46 -21.26 -15.18
N ALA A 266 22.75 -21.56 -15.43
CA ALA A 266 23.85 -20.72 -14.98
C ALA A 266 23.99 -19.43 -15.81
N GLU A 267 23.62 -19.47 -17.09
CA GLU A 267 23.67 -18.29 -17.98
C GLU A 267 22.48 -17.35 -17.77
N SER A 268 21.27 -17.84 -17.46
CA SER A 268 20.12 -16.95 -17.21
C SER A 268 20.24 -16.20 -15.88
N ASP A 269 20.74 -16.88 -14.84
CA ASP A 269 20.96 -16.24 -13.54
C ASP A 269 22.10 -15.22 -13.62
N ALA A 270 23.10 -15.44 -14.48
CA ALA A 270 24.18 -14.49 -14.74
C ALA A 270 23.74 -13.27 -15.58
N GLU A 271 22.84 -13.45 -16.58
CA GLU A 271 22.25 -12.34 -17.34
C GLU A 271 21.31 -11.49 -16.46
N ASP A 272 20.46 -12.12 -15.64
CA ASP A 272 19.59 -11.41 -14.68
C ASP A 272 20.42 -10.75 -13.56
N GLU A 273 21.52 -11.37 -13.11
CA GLU A 273 22.48 -10.73 -12.19
C GLU A 273 23.24 -9.56 -12.82
N GLN A 274 23.61 -9.63 -14.10
CA GLN A 274 24.29 -8.53 -14.80
C GLN A 274 23.35 -7.34 -15.01
N VAL A 275 22.07 -7.57 -15.33
CA VAL A 275 21.07 -6.50 -15.36
C VAL A 275 20.87 -5.90 -13.96
N ARG A 276 20.82 -6.73 -12.91
CA ARG A 276 20.72 -6.26 -11.51
C ARG A 276 21.97 -5.51 -11.02
N LYS A 277 23.17 -5.90 -11.45
CA LYS A 277 24.44 -5.20 -11.16
C LYS A 277 24.59 -3.91 -11.97
N SER A 278 24.06 -3.85 -13.19
CA SER A 278 24.06 -2.63 -14.02
C SER A 278 23.11 -1.54 -13.52
N LEU A 279 22.11 -1.87 -12.68
CA LEU A 279 21.16 -0.91 -12.09
C LEU A 279 21.75 -0.10 -10.91
N LYS A 280 22.99 -0.40 -10.48
CA LYS A 280 23.71 0.35 -9.44
C LYS A 280 24.42 1.63 -9.95
N GLY A 281 24.35 1.91 -11.25
CA GLY A 281 24.77 3.18 -11.86
C GLY A 281 23.62 3.82 -12.64
N GLU A 282 23.45 5.14 -12.46
CA GLU A 282 22.57 6.13 -13.14
C GLU A 282 21.64 5.62 -14.26
N SER A 283 20.81 4.62 -13.98
CA SER A 283 19.75 4.22 -14.89
C SER A 283 18.70 5.33 -14.91
N PRO A 284 18.03 5.60 -16.05
CA PRO A 284 17.02 6.65 -16.12
C PRO A 284 15.88 6.39 -15.11
N PRO A 285 15.17 7.45 -14.67
CA PRO A 285 13.97 7.30 -13.85
C PRO A 285 12.95 6.42 -14.57
N LEU A 286 12.24 5.57 -13.82
CA LEU A 286 11.18 4.73 -14.38
C LEU A 286 9.86 5.50 -14.34
N PRO A 287 8.99 5.37 -15.36
CA PRO A 287 7.64 5.95 -15.31
C PRO A 287 6.67 5.16 -14.43
N TYR A 288 7.10 4.03 -13.87
CA TYR A 288 6.32 3.11 -13.05
C TYR A 288 7.13 2.65 -11.83
N PRO A 289 6.48 2.28 -10.72
CA PRO A 289 7.19 1.72 -9.57
C PRO A 289 7.73 0.32 -9.87
N PRO A 290 8.95 -0.02 -9.44
CA PRO A 290 9.53 -1.34 -9.69
C PRO A 290 8.77 -2.48 -8.98
N ARG A 291 8.16 -2.18 -7.82
CA ARG A 291 7.46 -3.15 -6.96
C ARG A 291 6.14 -2.56 -6.48
N ILE A 292 5.09 -3.37 -6.50
CA ILE A 292 3.72 -2.95 -6.17
C ILE A 292 3.12 -3.99 -5.22
N CYS A 293 2.57 -3.57 -4.09
CA CYS A 293 1.71 -4.39 -3.25
C CYS A 293 0.26 -3.97 -3.46
N MET A 294 -0.58 -4.90 -3.88
CA MET A 294 -2.03 -4.73 -3.85
C MET A 294 -2.50 -5.01 -2.42
N HIS A 295 -2.73 -3.95 -1.66
CA HIS A 295 -3.12 -4.01 -0.24
C HIS A 295 -4.50 -4.67 -0.06
N SER A 296 -4.63 -5.51 0.98
CA SER A 296 -5.88 -6.18 1.38
C SER A 296 -6.69 -6.71 0.20
N TYR A 297 -6.02 -7.45 -0.68
CA TYR A 297 -6.58 -7.77 -1.99
C TYR A 297 -7.85 -8.63 -1.88
N SER A 298 -8.95 -8.09 -2.42
CA SER A 298 -10.28 -8.73 -2.41
C SER A 298 -10.83 -9.01 -3.82
N GLY A 299 -10.00 -8.84 -4.85
CA GLY A 299 -10.36 -9.10 -6.25
C GLY A 299 -10.42 -10.59 -6.59
N PRO A 300 -10.99 -10.96 -7.75
CA PRO A 300 -11.07 -12.35 -8.20
C PRO A 300 -9.70 -12.90 -8.63
N VAL A 301 -9.57 -14.24 -8.60
CA VAL A 301 -8.39 -14.99 -9.06
C VAL A 301 -8.03 -14.67 -10.52
N GLU A 302 -9.02 -14.44 -11.38
CA GLU A 302 -8.77 -14.21 -12.81
C GLU A 302 -7.95 -12.95 -13.09
N GLN A 303 -8.06 -11.93 -12.23
CA GLN A 303 -7.27 -10.70 -12.37
C GLN A 303 -5.80 -10.92 -12.01
N LEU A 304 -5.46 -11.93 -11.19
CA LEU A 304 -4.07 -12.25 -10.86
C LEU A 304 -3.24 -12.55 -12.11
N LYS A 305 -3.84 -13.18 -13.13
CA LYS A 305 -3.18 -13.47 -14.41
C LYS A 305 -2.72 -12.20 -15.13
N GLN A 306 -3.46 -11.10 -14.95
CA GLN A 306 -3.12 -9.82 -15.55
C GLN A 306 -1.97 -9.16 -14.78
N PHE A 307 -2.09 -9.06 -13.45
CA PHE A 307 -1.06 -8.47 -12.59
C PHE A 307 0.28 -9.24 -12.61
N LEU A 308 0.22 -10.58 -12.69
CA LEU A 308 1.39 -11.46 -12.67
C LEU A 308 1.86 -11.86 -14.07
N ASN A 309 1.43 -11.15 -15.12
CA ASN A 309 1.91 -11.44 -16.46
C ASN A 309 3.44 -11.20 -16.50
N PRO A 310 4.25 -12.19 -16.94
CA PRO A 310 5.70 -12.05 -17.00
C PRO A 310 6.21 -10.90 -17.88
N SER A 311 5.39 -10.35 -18.78
CA SER A 311 5.73 -9.15 -19.55
C SER A 311 5.67 -7.87 -18.73
N ASN A 312 4.96 -7.87 -17.60
CA ASN A 312 4.84 -6.67 -16.77
C ASN A 312 6.22 -6.31 -16.18
N PRO A 313 6.63 -5.03 -16.25
CA PRO A 313 7.93 -4.63 -15.75
C PRO A 313 8.01 -4.48 -14.24
N SER A 314 6.87 -4.28 -13.56
CA SER A 314 6.79 -4.25 -12.10
C SER A 314 6.59 -5.65 -11.53
N ASP A 315 7.18 -5.89 -10.35
CA ASP A 315 6.91 -7.06 -9.53
C ASP A 315 5.71 -6.79 -8.62
N VAL A 316 4.62 -7.55 -8.79
CA VAL A 316 3.36 -7.34 -8.06
C VAL A 316 3.18 -8.38 -6.95
N TYR A 317 2.89 -7.89 -5.75
CA TYR A 317 2.65 -8.61 -4.51
C TYR A 317 1.21 -8.39 -4.03
N PHE A 318 0.73 -9.26 -3.15
CA PHE A 318 -0.62 -9.20 -2.59
C PHE A 318 -0.54 -9.47 -1.10
N SER A 319 -1.07 -8.56 -0.30
CA SER A 319 -1.16 -8.71 1.14
C SER A 319 -2.57 -9.06 1.60
N PHE A 320 -2.64 -9.68 2.77
CA PHE A 320 -3.88 -10.16 3.38
C PHE A 320 -3.88 -9.87 4.88
N SER A 321 -5.04 -9.48 5.40
CA SER A 321 -5.32 -9.26 6.82
C SER A 321 -6.51 -10.12 7.28
N SER A 322 -6.48 -10.58 8.54
CA SER A 322 -7.62 -11.31 9.14
C SER A 322 -8.91 -10.49 9.13
N VAL A 323 -8.81 -9.19 9.44
CA VAL A 323 -9.96 -8.30 9.59
C VAL A 323 -10.67 -8.07 8.26
N ILE A 324 -9.93 -7.83 7.17
CA ILE A 324 -10.54 -7.51 5.88
C ILE A 324 -10.86 -8.78 5.08
N ASN A 325 -9.95 -9.75 5.05
CA ASN A 325 -10.04 -10.86 4.11
C ASN A 325 -10.82 -12.06 4.64
N PHE A 326 -10.84 -12.28 5.96
CA PHE A 326 -11.38 -13.49 6.57
C PHE A 326 -12.65 -13.28 7.41
N SER A 327 -13.02 -12.04 7.72
CA SER A 327 -14.16 -11.72 8.60
C SER A 327 -15.52 -11.56 7.89
N GLY A 328 -15.62 -11.85 6.57
CA GLY A 328 -16.81 -11.55 5.77
C GLY A 328 -17.22 -12.61 4.72
N PRO A 329 -18.33 -12.38 3.98
CA PRO A 329 -18.89 -13.33 3.00
C PRO A 329 -17.96 -13.64 1.81
N SER A 330 -16.91 -12.85 1.63
CA SER A 330 -15.90 -12.97 0.58
C SER A 330 -14.76 -13.93 0.90
N SER A 331 -14.71 -14.51 2.12
CA SER A 331 -13.59 -15.35 2.58
C SER A 331 -13.25 -16.49 1.61
N GLN A 332 -14.24 -17.16 1.03
CA GLN A 332 -14.04 -18.22 0.03
C GLN A 332 -13.29 -17.74 -1.22
N LYS A 333 -13.55 -16.51 -1.68
CA LYS A 333 -12.85 -15.93 -2.84
C LYS A 333 -11.40 -15.61 -2.51
N VAL A 334 -11.15 -15.07 -1.32
CA VAL A 334 -9.79 -14.77 -0.85
C VAL A 334 -9.00 -16.07 -0.67
N ILE A 335 -9.60 -17.12 -0.11
CA ILE A 335 -8.98 -18.45 -0.01
C ILE A 335 -8.54 -18.95 -1.38
N ALA A 336 -9.38 -18.83 -2.41
CA ALA A 336 -9.03 -19.22 -3.77
C ALA A 336 -7.85 -18.40 -4.34
N VAL A 337 -7.80 -17.10 -4.05
CA VAL A 337 -6.69 -16.21 -4.42
C VAL A 337 -5.39 -16.66 -3.73
N ILE A 338 -5.43 -16.83 -2.40
CA ILE A 338 -4.25 -17.24 -1.62
C ILE A 338 -3.70 -18.56 -2.15
N LYS A 339 -4.55 -19.53 -2.49
CA LYS A 339 -4.12 -20.81 -3.07
C LYS A 339 -3.54 -20.68 -4.49
N ALA A 340 -4.02 -19.72 -5.28
CA ALA A 340 -3.61 -19.54 -6.66
C ALA A 340 -2.32 -18.71 -6.83
N LEU A 341 -1.97 -17.87 -5.84
CA LEU A 341 -0.80 -17.00 -5.90
C LEU A 341 0.52 -17.79 -5.91
N PRO A 342 1.53 -17.35 -6.68
CA PRO A 342 2.90 -17.83 -6.51
C PRO A 342 3.36 -17.62 -5.05
N GLU A 343 4.16 -18.54 -4.54
CA GLU A 343 4.57 -18.54 -3.14
C GLU A 343 5.39 -17.29 -2.76
N ASP A 344 6.08 -16.68 -3.74
CA ASP A 344 6.95 -15.52 -3.57
C ASP A 344 6.22 -14.16 -3.68
N ARG A 345 4.88 -14.17 -3.79
CA ARG A 345 4.04 -12.98 -4.03
C ARG A 345 3.01 -12.70 -2.93
N VAL A 346 3.08 -13.45 -1.83
CA VAL A 346 2.15 -13.34 -0.71
C VAL A 346 2.81 -12.56 0.42
N LEU A 347 2.11 -11.55 0.93
CA LEU A 347 2.48 -10.75 2.10
C LEU A 347 1.37 -10.86 3.16
N ILE A 348 1.68 -10.49 4.40
CA ILE A 348 0.72 -10.36 5.49
C ILE A 348 0.69 -8.93 6.00
N GLU A 349 -0.44 -8.53 6.55
CA GLU A 349 -0.62 -7.23 7.17
C GLU A 349 -1.68 -7.27 8.25
N SER A 350 -1.66 -6.28 9.15
CA SER A 350 -2.74 -6.12 10.13
C SER A 350 -3.89 -5.26 9.61
N ASP A 351 -3.59 -4.26 8.78
CA ASP A 351 -4.49 -3.17 8.41
C ASP A 351 -5.14 -2.48 9.64
N LEU A 352 -4.40 -2.45 10.77
CA LEU A 352 -4.94 -1.96 12.04
C LEU A 352 -4.53 -0.51 12.32
N HIS A 353 -5.49 0.25 12.84
CA HIS A 353 -5.36 1.66 13.21
C HIS A 353 -4.68 1.90 14.57
N THR A 354 -4.37 0.82 15.31
CA THR A 354 -3.90 0.88 16.70
C THR A 354 -2.75 -0.11 16.89
N ALA A 355 -1.58 0.37 17.31
CA ALA A 355 -0.44 -0.48 17.66
C ALA A 355 -0.66 -1.25 18.98
N GLY A 356 0.12 -2.33 19.18
CA GLY A 356 0.10 -3.11 20.41
C GLY A 356 -0.29 -4.58 20.19
N GLN A 357 -0.62 -5.28 21.28
CA GLN A 357 -0.81 -6.74 21.29
C GLN A 357 -1.85 -7.22 20.27
N GLN A 358 -2.93 -6.48 20.07
CA GLN A 358 -3.96 -6.86 19.08
C GLN A 358 -3.38 -6.93 17.65
N MET A 359 -2.47 -6.03 17.30
CA MET A 359 -1.83 -6.03 15.98
C MET A 359 -0.93 -7.27 15.83
N ASP A 360 -0.14 -7.61 16.86
CA ASP A 360 0.66 -8.84 16.88
C ASP A 360 -0.22 -10.10 16.76
N ASP A 361 -1.33 -10.16 17.49
CA ASP A 361 -2.26 -11.30 17.46
C ASP A 361 -2.87 -11.50 16.07
N LEU A 362 -3.25 -10.41 15.38
CA LEU A 362 -3.79 -10.47 14.03
C LEU A 362 -2.75 -10.89 12.99
N LEU A 363 -1.50 -10.45 13.14
CA LEU A 363 -0.38 -10.86 12.26
C LEU A 363 -0.07 -12.35 12.42
N GLU A 364 -0.06 -12.85 13.66
CA GLU A 364 0.08 -14.28 13.94
C GLU A 364 -1.10 -15.07 13.34
N GLU A 365 -2.33 -14.60 13.55
CA GLU A 365 -3.53 -15.26 13.05
C GLU A 365 -3.51 -15.40 11.51
N VAL A 366 -3.27 -14.31 10.79
CA VAL A 366 -3.27 -14.34 9.31
C VAL A 366 -2.11 -15.18 8.76
N ALA A 367 -0.94 -15.14 9.40
CA ALA A 367 0.20 -15.98 9.01
C ALA A 367 -0.12 -17.47 9.17
N ARG A 368 -0.72 -17.87 10.29
CA ARG A 368 -1.15 -19.26 10.53
C ARG A 368 -2.20 -19.70 9.51
N GLN A 369 -3.20 -18.86 9.23
CA GLN A 369 -4.23 -19.14 8.23
C GLN A 369 -3.63 -19.35 6.84
N ILE A 370 -2.69 -18.48 6.42
CA ILE A 370 -2.01 -18.65 5.12
C ILE A 370 -1.21 -19.96 5.11
N CYS A 371 -0.46 -20.27 6.17
CA CYS A 371 0.31 -21.52 6.25
C CYS A 371 -0.60 -22.75 6.10
N GLU A 372 -1.74 -22.77 6.80
CA GLU A 372 -2.74 -23.85 6.70
C GLU A 372 -3.29 -23.98 5.28
N LEU A 373 -3.72 -22.86 4.67
CA LEU A 373 -4.30 -22.86 3.33
C LEU A 373 -3.31 -23.30 2.24
N ARG A 374 -2.02 -23.07 2.46
CA ARG A 374 -0.92 -23.43 1.54
C ARG A 374 -0.28 -24.77 1.85
N GLY A 375 -0.61 -25.40 2.99
CA GLY A 375 0.04 -26.62 3.46
C GLY A 375 1.51 -26.42 3.84
N TRP A 376 1.89 -25.20 4.22
CA TRP A 376 3.25 -24.90 4.70
C TRP A 376 3.35 -25.23 6.18
N SER A 377 4.49 -25.77 6.61
CA SER A 377 4.80 -25.78 8.04
C SER A 377 4.96 -24.34 8.54
N LEU A 378 4.62 -24.09 9.81
CA LEU A 378 4.62 -22.73 10.35
C LEU A 378 5.99 -22.04 10.24
N GLN A 379 7.08 -22.73 10.59
CA GLN A 379 8.45 -22.23 10.46
C GLN A 379 8.77 -21.81 9.01
N GLN A 380 8.48 -22.68 8.04
CA GLN A 380 8.74 -22.40 6.62
C GLN A 380 7.86 -21.29 6.06
N GLY A 381 6.60 -21.25 6.47
CA GLY A 381 5.65 -20.24 6.02
C GLY A 381 6.03 -18.85 6.54
N VAL A 382 6.36 -18.71 7.82
CA VAL A 382 6.79 -17.43 8.41
C VAL A 382 8.10 -16.96 7.78
N GLN A 383 9.10 -17.84 7.61
CA GLN A 383 10.34 -17.48 6.90
C GLN A 383 10.05 -16.95 5.49
N ARG A 384 9.18 -17.64 4.75
CA ARG A 384 8.83 -17.25 3.39
C ARG A 384 8.11 -15.90 3.33
N LEU A 385 7.20 -15.64 4.26
CA LEU A 385 6.52 -14.35 4.36
C LEU A 385 7.50 -13.22 4.66
N ALA A 386 8.48 -13.47 5.54
CA ALA A 386 9.58 -12.55 5.82
C ALA A 386 10.42 -12.27 4.56
N ASP A 387 10.83 -13.32 3.84
CA ASP A 387 11.62 -13.19 2.62
C ASP A 387 10.86 -12.43 1.52
N ASN A 388 9.56 -12.69 1.40
CA ASN A 388 8.69 -11.99 0.45
C ASN A 388 8.60 -10.49 0.77
N TRP A 389 8.43 -10.13 2.04
CA TRP A 389 8.40 -8.72 2.46
C TRP A 389 9.74 -8.03 2.19
N LYS A 390 10.86 -8.67 2.56
CA LYS A 390 12.20 -8.14 2.29
C LYS A 390 12.42 -7.91 0.79
N ARG A 391 11.98 -8.84 -0.05
CA ARG A 391 12.05 -8.70 -1.52
C ARG A 391 11.13 -7.61 -2.05
N PHE A 392 9.94 -7.45 -1.48
CA PHE A 392 9.03 -6.35 -1.83
C PHE A 392 9.62 -4.98 -1.49
N VAL A 393 10.25 -4.84 -0.33
CA VAL A 393 10.82 -3.56 0.11
C VAL A 393 12.15 -3.27 -0.59
N PHE A 394 13.11 -4.20 -0.52
CA PHE A 394 14.50 -3.95 -0.91
C PHE A 394 14.83 -4.41 -2.34
N GLY A 395 14.08 -5.36 -2.91
CA GLY A 395 14.25 -5.86 -4.29
C GLY A 395 14.93 -7.20 -4.43
#